data_AF-A0A6M0BIU2-F1
#
_entry.id   AF-A0A6M0BIU2-F1
#
_cell.length_a   1.000
_cell.length_b   1.000
_cell.length_c   1.000
_cell.angle_alpha   90.00
_cell.angle_beta   90.00
_cell.angle_gamma   90.00
#
_symmetry.space_group_name_H-M   'P 1'
#
loop_
_entity.id
_entity.type
_entity.pdbx_description
1 polymer ?
#
loop_
_entity_poly.entity_id
_entity_poly.type
_entity_poly.pdbx_seq_one_letter_code
_entity_poly.pdbx_strand_id
1 'polypeptide(L)'
;MNGSIRVGNLFGIPFYVNPSWFLILALVTFDFGGDLANFSGLSGVLPWFLGFVTALLLFASVLAHELGHSFVAIQQGIEVKSITLFLFGGLASLEKESKSPLEAFLVAIAGPAVSLLLFALLTAVQANANLASSLASIVGLLASINLALALFNLIPGLPLDGGNILKALVWQVTDNPHKGVLFASRVGQFF
;
A
#
# COMPACT_ATOMS: atom_id res chain seq x y z
N MET A 1 -7.02 -6.90 18.57
CA MET A 1 -7.19 -7.79 17.39
C MET A 1 -8.55 -8.52 17.39
N ASN A 2 -9.56 -8.06 18.14
CA ASN A 2 -10.86 -8.73 18.18
C ASN A 2 -11.70 -8.28 16.97
N GLY A 3 -12.06 -9.22 16.09
CA GLY A 3 -13.02 -9.01 15.02
C GLY A 3 -12.50 -9.11 13.58
N SER A 4 -11.21 -9.39 13.34
CA SER A 4 -10.72 -9.59 11.96
C SER A 4 -11.04 -11.00 11.46
N ILE A 5 -11.53 -11.09 10.23
CA ILE A 5 -11.96 -12.34 9.59
C ILE A 5 -10.78 -12.90 8.80
N ARG A 6 -10.40 -14.16 9.05
CA ARG A 6 -9.38 -14.82 8.22
C ARG A 6 -9.98 -15.16 6.86
N VAL A 7 -9.42 -14.62 5.81
CA VAL A 7 -9.87 -14.84 4.42
C VAL A 7 -9.12 -15.99 3.78
N GLY A 8 -7.83 -16.17 4.12
CA GLY A 8 -7.04 -17.25 3.56
C GLY A 8 -5.56 -17.10 3.88
N ASN A 9 -4.72 -17.55 2.94
CA ASN A 9 -3.27 -17.36 2.97
C ASN A 9 -2.81 -16.76 1.64
N LEU A 10 -1.91 -15.79 1.69
CA LEU A 10 -1.27 -15.19 0.53
C LEU A 10 0.22 -15.53 0.57
N PHE A 11 0.70 -16.32 -0.40
CA PHE A 11 2.10 -16.75 -0.45
C PHE A 11 2.60 -17.39 0.86
N GLY A 12 1.72 -18.11 1.57
CA GLY A 12 2.01 -18.73 2.87
C GLY A 12 1.79 -17.82 4.09
N ILE A 13 1.49 -16.53 3.88
CA ILE A 13 1.23 -15.57 4.95
C ILE A 13 -0.27 -15.55 5.29
N PRO A 14 -0.68 -15.72 6.55
CA PRO A 14 -2.08 -15.61 6.96
C PRO A 14 -2.69 -14.25 6.59
N PHE A 15 -3.81 -14.27 5.87
CA PHE A 15 -4.48 -13.06 5.39
C PHE A 15 -5.82 -12.82 6.09
N TYR A 16 -5.97 -11.62 6.63
CA TYR A 16 -7.14 -11.20 7.39
C TYR A 16 -7.76 -9.93 6.80
N VAL A 17 -9.07 -9.78 6.97
CA VAL A 17 -9.81 -8.58 6.63
C VAL A 17 -10.60 -8.14 7.87
N ASN A 18 -10.38 -6.89 8.28
CA ASN A 18 -11.16 -6.27 9.33
C ASN A 18 -12.52 -5.83 8.78
N PRO A 19 -13.64 -5.98 9.51
CA PRO A 19 -14.95 -5.54 9.06
C PRO A 19 -15.02 -4.07 8.61
N SER A 20 -14.19 -3.20 9.19
CA SER A 20 -14.06 -1.79 8.77
C SER A 20 -13.60 -1.64 7.31
N TRP A 21 -12.93 -2.64 6.75
CA TRP A 21 -12.54 -2.65 5.34
C TRP A 21 -13.76 -2.63 4.40
N PHE A 22 -14.85 -3.33 4.74
CA PHE A 22 -16.05 -3.31 3.90
C PHE A 22 -16.71 -1.94 3.84
N LEU A 23 -16.58 -1.14 4.91
CA LEU A 23 -17.06 0.25 4.92
C LEU A 23 -16.29 1.11 3.93
N ILE A 24 -14.94 1.10 3.97
CA ILE A 24 -14.14 1.87 3.03
C ILE A 24 -14.26 1.33 1.60
N LEU A 25 -14.39 0.03 1.41
CA LEU A 25 -14.67 -0.58 0.10
C LEU A 25 -15.96 -0.02 -0.50
N ALA A 26 -17.04 0.04 0.29
CA ALA A 26 -18.30 0.62 -0.16
C ALA A 26 -18.14 2.11 -0.50
N LEU A 27 -17.51 2.90 0.38
CA LEU A 27 -17.30 4.34 0.15
C LEU A 27 -16.50 4.61 -1.13
N VAL A 28 -15.38 3.92 -1.34
CA VAL A 28 -14.54 4.04 -2.53
C VAL A 28 -15.27 3.56 -3.79
N THR A 29 -16.09 2.50 -3.66
CA THR A 29 -16.95 2.02 -4.76
C THR A 29 -17.97 3.09 -5.18
N PHE A 30 -18.60 3.76 -4.22
CA PHE A 30 -19.57 4.82 -4.51
C PHE A 30 -18.90 6.06 -5.09
N ASP A 31 -17.72 6.42 -4.59
CA ASP A 31 -16.93 7.55 -5.11
C ASP A 31 -16.55 7.35 -6.58
N PHE A 32 -15.83 6.26 -6.88
CA PHE A 32 -15.42 5.95 -8.26
C PHE A 32 -16.60 5.61 -9.17
N GLY A 33 -17.64 4.94 -8.65
CA GLY A 33 -18.85 4.65 -9.40
C GLY A 33 -19.61 5.92 -9.78
N GLY A 34 -19.65 6.91 -8.89
CA GLY A 34 -20.23 8.22 -9.12
C GLY A 34 -19.47 9.01 -10.18
N ASP A 35 -18.14 9.05 -10.09
CA ASP A 35 -17.28 9.67 -11.10
C ASP A 35 -17.47 9.04 -12.48
N LEU A 36 -17.49 7.70 -12.55
CA LEU A 36 -17.71 6.96 -13.79
C LEU A 36 -19.12 7.15 -14.36
N ALA A 37 -20.13 7.38 -13.52
CA ALA A 37 -21.50 7.63 -13.97
C ALA A 37 -21.65 8.97 -14.69
N ASN A 38 -20.72 9.91 -14.48
CA ASN A 38 -20.69 11.20 -15.18
C ASN A 38 -20.05 11.11 -16.57
N PHE A 39 -19.42 9.99 -16.95
CA PHE A 39 -18.85 9.81 -18.28
C PHE A 39 -19.92 9.48 -19.32
N SER A 40 -19.93 10.24 -20.42
CA SER A 40 -20.80 9.99 -21.56
C SER A 40 -20.58 8.58 -22.12
N GLY A 41 -21.58 7.71 -22.00
CA GLY A 41 -21.55 6.33 -22.50
C GLY A 41 -21.60 5.24 -21.42
N LEU A 42 -21.49 5.60 -20.14
CA LEU A 42 -21.75 4.68 -19.03
C LEU A 42 -23.06 5.06 -18.33
N SER A 43 -24.00 4.12 -18.24
CA SER A 43 -25.31 4.36 -17.61
C SER A 43 -25.80 3.13 -16.86
N GLY A 44 -26.74 3.34 -15.93
CA GLY A 44 -27.34 2.25 -15.15
C GLY A 44 -26.37 1.68 -14.11
N VAL A 45 -26.26 0.35 -14.06
CA VAL A 45 -25.48 -0.37 -13.03
C VAL A 45 -23.97 -0.45 -13.35
N LEU A 46 -23.61 -0.28 -14.63
CA LEU A 46 -22.23 -0.48 -15.09
C LEU A 46 -21.18 0.43 -14.41
N PRO A 47 -21.40 1.75 -14.23
CA PRO A 47 -20.45 2.61 -13.52
C PRO A 47 -20.15 2.12 -12.10
N TRP A 48 -21.17 1.70 -11.35
CA TRP A 48 -21.03 1.21 -9.98
C TRP A 48 -20.26 -0.11 -9.92
N PHE A 49 -20.51 -1.01 -10.88
CA PHE A 49 -19.73 -2.24 -11.00
C PHE A 49 -18.26 -1.96 -11.31
N LEU A 50 -17.98 -1.04 -12.24
CA LEU A 50 -16.61 -0.62 -12.55
C LEU A 50 -15.95 0.11 -11.37
N GLY A 51 -16.69 0.92 -10.62
CA GLY A 51 -16.24 1.53 -9.37
C GLY A 51 -15.85 0.48 -8.34
N PHE A 52 -16.66 -0.57 -8.18
CA PHE A 52 -16.36 -1.70 -7.30
C PHE A 52 -15.08 -2.44 -7.72
N VAL A 53 -14.94 -2.74 -9.02
CA VAL A 53 -13.72 -3.37 -9.56
C VAL A 53 -12.50 -2.46 -9.32
N THR A 54 -12.64 -1.16 -9.55
CA THR A 54 -11.56 -0.19 -9.32
C THR A 54 -11.16 -0.13 -7.84
N ALA A 55 -12.14 -0.13 -6.93
CA ALA A 55 -11.90 -0.20 -5.49
C ALA A 55 -11.15 -1.48 -5.10
N LEU A 56 -11.52 -2.64 -5.64
CA LEU A 56 -10.79 -3.90 -5.42
C LEU A 56 -9.35 -3.83 -5.95
N LEU A 57 -9.12 -3.23 -7.11
CA LEU A 57 -7.78 -3.04 -7.68
C LEU A 57 -6.92 -2.07 -6.86
N LEU A 58 -7.53 -1.03 -6.27
CA LEU A 58 -6.86 -0.16 -5.30
C LEU A 58 -6.38 -0.97 -4.09
N PHE A 59 -7.26 -1.76 -3.47
CA PHE A 59 -6.85 -2.60 -2.32
C PHE A 59 -5.86 -3.69 -2.71
N ALA A 60 -5.92 -4.21 -3.93
CA ALA A 60 -4.90 -5.11 -4.45
C ALA A 60 -3.53 -4.40 -4.58
N SER A 61 -3.51 -3.11 -4.93
CA SER A 61 -2.28 -2.31 -4.97
C SER A 61 -1.70 -2.10 -3.57
N VAL A 62 -2.55 -1.77 -2.58
CA VAL A 62 -2.14 -1.68 -1.17
C VAL A 62 -1.61 -3.03 -0.67
N LEU A 63 -2.28 -4.12 -1.00
CA LEU A 63 -1.82 -5.45 -0.63
C LEU A 63 -0.48 -5.82 -1.29
N ALA A 64 -0.27 -5.44 -2.55
CA ALA A 64 0.99 -5.63 -3.25
C ALA A 64 2.13 -4.83 -2.58
N HIS A 65 1.85 -3.60 -2.13
CA HIS A 65 2.77 -2.79 -1.33
C HIS A 65 3.18 -3.53 -0.05
N GLU A 66 2.22 -4.01 0.76
CA GLU A 66 2.50 -4.78 1.98
C GLU A 66 3.26 -6.09 1.72
N LEU A 67 2.96 -6.75 0.59
CA LEU A 67 3.69 -7.94 0.15
C LEU A 67 5.14 -7.61 -0.21
N GLY A 68 5.42 -6.42 -0.74
CA GLY A 68 6.78 -5.93 -0.97
C GLY A 68 7.62 -5.96 0.30
N HIS A 69 7.11 -5.35 1.38
CA HIS A 69 7.76 -5.41 2.70
C HIS A 69 7.92 -6.85 3.19
N SER A 70 6.83 -7.62 3.10
CA SER A 70 6.78 -8.99 3.60
C SER A 70 7.80 -9.90 2.92
N PHE A 71 7.96 -9.81 1.59
CA PHE A 71 8.92 -10.63 0.87
C PHE A 71 10.36 -10.28 1.21
N VAL A 72 10.70 -9.00 1.36
CA VAL A 72 12.05 -8.61 1.79
C VAL A 72 12.31 -9.05 3.24
N ALA A 73 11.33 -8.95 4.13
CA ALA A 73 11.44 -9.45 5.50
C ALA A 73 11.66 -10.97 5.55
N ILE A 74 10.93 -11.74 4.74
CA ILE A 74 11.08 -13.20 4.65
C ILE A 74 12.49 -13.57 4.15
N GLN A 75 13.03 -12.84 3.16
CA GLN A 75 14.40 -13.06 2.67
C GLN A 75 15.46 -12.81 3.76
N GLN A 76 15.16 -11.96 4.74
CA GLN A 76 16.01 -11.69 5.91
C GLN A 76 15.79 -12.70 7.07
N GLY A 77 14.93 -13.71 6.89
CA GLY A 77 14.60 -14.69 7.94
C GLY A 77 13.72 -14.11 9.06
N ILE A 78 12.92 -13.10 8.74
CA ILE A 78 11.90 -12.52 9.61
C ILE A 78 10.57 -13.16 9.24
N GLU A 79 9.91 -13.81 10.20
CA GLU A 79 8.59 -14.40 9.98
C GLU A 79 7.53 -13.30 9.90
N VAL A 80 6.63 -13.41 8.92
CA VAL A 80 5.47 -12.53 8.75
C VAL A 80 4.26 -13.24 9.34
N LYS A 81 3.79 -12.79 10.51
CA LYS A 81 2.69 -13.40 11.26
C LYS A 81 1.36 -13.29 10.54
N SER A 82 1.08 -12.14 9.92
CA SER A 82 -0.14 -11.92 9.16
C SER A 82 -0.08 -10.65 8.32
N ILE A 83 -0.95 -10.57 7.31
CA ILE A 83 -1.31 -9.32 6.63
C ILE A 83 -2.80 -9.07 6.87
N THR A 84 -3.15 -7.87 7.32
CA THR A 84 -4.54 -7.48 7.61
C THR A 84 -4.93 -6.25 6.81
N LEU A 85 -6.01 -6.32 6.04
CA LEU A 85 -6.64 -5.12 5.47
C LEU A 85 -7.66 -4.52 6.45
N PHE A 86 -7.66 -3.20 6.58
CA PHE A 86 -8.55 -2.45 7.44
C PHE A 86 -8.84 -1.07 6.83
N LEU A 87 -9.59 -0.23 7.56
CA LEU A 87 -10.05 1.08 7.07
C LEU A 87 -8.93 1.96 6.50
N PHE A 88 -7.74 1.97 7.12
CA PHE A 88 -6.64 2.87 6.75
C PHE A 88 -5.61 2.24 5.80
N GLY A 89 -5.83 1.01 5.33
CA GLY A 89 -4.92 0.33 4.40
C GLY A 89 -4.62 -1.12 4.77
N GLY A 90 -3.40 -1.55 4.48
CA GLY A 90 -2.86 -2.86 4.87
C GLY A 90 -1.91 -2.73 6.05
N LEU A 91 -1.78 -3.80 6.82
CA LEU A 91 -0.78 -3.91 7.88
C LEU A 91 -0.18 -5.30 7.88
N ALA A 92 1.11 -5.39 7.56
CA ALA A 92 1.92 -6.58 7.77
C ALA A 92 2.42 -6.64 9.23
N SER A 93 2.10 -7.72 9.94
CA SER A 93 2.59 -8.00 11.28
C SER A 93 3.83 -8.87 11.21
N LEU A 94 4.98 -8.33 11.59
CA LEU A 94 6.26 -9.05 11.62
C LEU A 94 6.50 -9.67 13.01
N GLU A 95 7.20 -10.79 13.06
CA GLU A 95 7.55 -11.45 14.32
C GLU A 95 8.51 -10.61 15.17
N LYS A 96 9.49 -10.00 14.51
CA LYS A 96 10.60 -9.24 15.10
C LYS A 96 11.03 -8.10 14.17
N GLU A 97 11.73 -7.12 14.72
CA GLU A 97 12.38 -6.07 13.91
C GLU A 97 13.64 -6.59 13.22
N SER A 98 14.06 -5.89 12.16
CA SER A 98 15.32 -6.13 11.44
C SER A 98 16.55 -6.01 12.34
N LYS A 99 17.59 -6.80 12.07
CA LYS A 99 18.77 -6.90 12.96
C LYS A 99 19.83 -5.86 12.65
N SER A 100 19.85 -5.33 11.42
CA SER A 100 20.78 -4.28 11.00
C SER A 100 20.05 -3.08 10.39
N PRO A 101 20.68 -1.88 10.39
CA PRO A 101 20.09 -0.71 9.77
C PRO A 101 19.82 -0.90 8.28
N LEU A 102 20.72 -1.58 7.57
CA LEU A 102 20.54 -1.89 6.15
C LEU A 102 19.33 -2.80 5.92
N GLU A 103 19.17 -3.85 6.73
CA GLU A 103 17.99 -4.73 6.65
C GLU A 103 16.69 -3.96 6.87
N ALA A 104 16.66 -3.07 7.87
CA ALA A 104 15.50 -2.23 8.16
C ALA A 104 15.18 -1.27 7.00
N PHE A 105 16.20 -0.67 6.39
CA PHE A 105 16.04 0.18 5.21
C PHE A 105 15.47 -0.60 4.02
N LEU A 106 16.02 -1.78 3.74
CA LEU A 106 15.59 -2.62 2.63
C LEU A 106 14.14 -3.08 2.77
N VAL A 107 13.70 -3.44 3.99
CA VAL A 107 12.29 -3.73 4.25
C VAL A 107 11.45 -2.49 4.01
N ALA A 108 11.81 -1.34 4.59
CA ALA A 108 11.01 -0.12 4.51
C ALA A 108 10.88 0.44 3.08
N ILE A 109 11.90 0.34 2.23
CA ILE A 109 11.83 0.82 0.84
C ILE A 109 11.04 -0.14 -0.08
N ALA A 110 10.83 -1.39 0.33
CA ALA A 110 10.27 -2.42 -0.54
C ALA A 110 8.82 -2.14 -0.98
N GLY A 111 7.94 -1.74 -0.06
CA GLY A 111 6.55 -1.38 -0.39
C GLY A 111 6.45 -0.18 -1.33
N PRO A 112 7.11 0.97 -1.03
CA PRO A 112 7.20 2.10 -1.94
C PRO A 112 7.77 1.72 -3.32
N ALA A 113 8.80 0.87 -3.37
CA ALA A 113 9.35 0.40 -4.63
C ALA A 113 8.34 -0.41 -5.46
N VAL A 114 7.56 -1.30 -4.83
CA VAL A 114 6.46 -2.02 -5.51
C VAL A 114 5.41 -1.05 -6.04
N SER A 115 5.04 -0.04 -5.26
CA SER A 115 4.04 0.96 -5.66
C SER A 115 4.54 1.81 -6.84
N LEU A 116 5.80 2.25 -6.82
CA LEU A 116 6.42 2.96 -7.95
C LEU A 116 6.53 2.09 -9.20
N LEU A 117 6.83 0.80 -9.04
CA LEU A 117 6.86 -0.16 -10.14
C LEU A 117 5.46 -0.33 -10.76
N LEU A 118 4.42 -0.47 -9.94
CA LEU A 118 3.03 -0.53 -10.41
C LEU A 118 2.62 0.76 -11.13
N PHE A 119 2.98 1.92 -10.59
CA PHE A 119 2.76 3.21 -11.25
C PHE A 119 3.42 3.24 -12.64
N ALA A 120 4.70 2.85 -12.74
CA ALA A 120 5.43 2.86 -14.00
C ALA A 120 4.82 1.90 -15.03
N LEU A 121 4.46 0.68 -14.61
CA LEU A 121 3.85 -0.32 -15.48
C LEU A 121 2.46 0.11 -15.96
N LEU A 122 1.60 0.60 -15.07
CA LEU A 122 0.25 1.05 -15.43
C LEU A 122 0.30 2.27 -16.36
N THR A 123 1.22 3.21 -16.12
CA THR A 123 1.45 4.35 -17.01
C THR A 123 1.94 3.90 -18.39
N ALA A 124 2.88 2.95 -18.43
CA ALA A 124 3.35 2.38 -19.69
C ALA A 124 2.23 1.66 -20.46
N VAL A 125 1.37 0.90 -19.76
CA VAL A 125 0.19 0.26 -20.37
C VAL A 125 -0.77 1.32 -20.92
N GLN A 126 -1.07 2.37 -20.14
CA GLN A 126 -1.96 3.44 -20.59
C GLN A 126 -1.43 4.16 -21.84
N ALA A 127 -0.11 4.39 -21.92
CA ALA A 127 0.51 5.11 -23.02
C ALA A 127 0.65 4.29 -24.31
N ASN A 128 0.74 2.96 -24.20
CA ASN A 128 1.06 2.08 -25.34
C ASN A 128 -0.10 1.18 -25.78
N ALA A 129 -1.10 0.96 -24.92
CA ALA A 129 -2.25 0.12 -25.26
C ALA A 129 -3.40 0.95 -25.83
N ASN A 130 -4.05 0.44 -26.88
CA ASN A 130 -5.29 1.01 -27.42
C ASN A 130 -6.48 0.64 -26.53
N LEU A 131 -6.58 1.28 -25.37
CA LEU A 131 -7.66 1.07 -24.40
C LEU A 131 -8.89 1.91 -24.76
N ALA A 132 -10.08 1.39 -24.46
CA ALA A 132 -11.29 2.20 -24.45
C ALA A 132 -11.13 3.34 -23.42
N SER A 133 -11.76 4.49 -23.67
CA SER A 133 -11.60 5.70 -22.84
C SER A 133 -11.88 5.45 -21.35
N SER A 134 -12.93 4.70 -21.03
CA SER A 134 -13.27 4.31 -19.66
C SER A 134 -12.17 3.46 -18.99
N LEU A 135 -11.61 2.49 -19.71
CA LEU A 135 -10.55 1.64 -19.20
C LEU A 135 -9.23 2.41 -19.06
N ALA A 136 -8.93 3.30 -20.01
CA ALA A 136 -7.77 4.19 -19.92
C ALA A 136 -7.84 5.09 -18.68
N SER A 137 -9.03 5.61 -18.34
CA SER A 137 -9.25 6.38 -17.11
C SER A 137 -9.01 5.55 -15.85
N ILE A 138 -9.53 4.31 -15.78
CA ILE A 138 -9.32 3.41 -14.63
C ILE A 138 -7.83 3.08 -14.46
N VAL A 139 -7.13 2.74 -15.55
CA VAL A 139 -5.69 2.44 -15.51
C VAL A 139 -4.88 3.67 -15.07
N GLY A 140 -5.19 4.86 -15.60
CA GLY A 140 -4.53 6.10 -15.19
C GLY A 140 -4.78 6.48 -13.73
N LEU A 141 -6.01 6.24 -13.24
CA LEU A 141 -6.36 6.44 -11.84
C LEU A 141 -5.57 5.48 -10.94
N LEU A 142 -5.51 4.19 -11.28
CA LEU A 142 -4.72 3.20 -10.53
C LEU A 142 -3.22 3.53 -10.53
N ALA A 143 -2.69 4.03 -11.65
CA ALA A 143 -1.32 4.52 -11.72
C ALA A 143 -1.11 5.68 -10.74
N SER A 144 -1.99 6.69 -10.79
CA SER A 144 -1.94 7.87 -9.92
C SER A 144 -2.06 7.51 -8.45
N ILE A 145 -2.92 6.56 -8.09
CA ILE A 145 -3.05 6.04 -6.72
C ILE A 145 -1.76 5.37 -6.27
N ASN A 146 -1.13 4.52 -7.09
CA ASN A 146 0.12 3.87 -6.74
C ASN A 146 1.27 4.87 -6.55
N LEU A 147 1.30 5.93 -7.37
CA LEU A 147 2.24 7.03 -7.17
C LEU A 147 1.96 7.77 -5.86
N ALA A 148 0.70 8.12 -5.59
CA ALA A 148 0.30 8.80 -4.37
C ALA A 148 0.62 7.94 -3.12
N LEU A 149 0.35 6.64 -3.18
CA LEU A 149 0.66 5.68 -2.12
C LEU A 149 2.16 5.61 -1.85
N ALA A 150 2.98 5.58 -2.90
CA ALA A 150 4.44 5.59 -2.76
C ALA A 150 4.93 6.92 -2.14
N LEU A 151 4.49 8.06 -2.70
CA LEU A 151 4.93 9.38 -2.24
C LEU A 151 4.49 9.67 -0.81
N PHE A 152 3.25 9.34 -0.46
CA PHE A 152 2.74 9.48 0.89
C PHE A 152 3.53 8.62 1.86
N ASN A 153 3.76 7.34 1.53
CA ASN A 153 4.56 6.47 2.40
C ASN A 153 6.03 6.89 2.48
N LEU A 154 6.58 7.61 1.51
CA LEU A 154 7.96 8.13 1.57
C LEU A 154 8.12 9.41 2.41
N ILE A 155 7.04 9.98 2.95
CA ILE A 155 7.14 11.11 3.88
C ILE A 155 8.00 10.71 5.09
N PRO A 156 9.01 11.52 5.47
CA PRO A 156 10.01 11.14 6.47
C PRO A 156 9.51 11.29 7.92
N GLY A 157 8.42 10.60 8.26
CA GLY A 157 7.81 10.63 9.60
C GLY A 157 7.18 9.29 9.96
N LEU A 158 7.38 8.82 11.19
CA LEU A 158 6.69 7.62 11.68
C LEU A 158 5.19 7.90 11.83
N PRO A 159 4.31 6.93 11.51
CA PRO A 159 4.59 5.51 11.25
C PRO A 159 4.85 5.13 9.79
N LEU A 160 4.99 6.09 8.87
CA LEU A 160 5.15 5.85 7.43
C LEU A 160 6.51 5.21 7.09
N ASP A 161 6.62 4.61 5.91
CA ASP A 161 7.85 3.94 5.44
C ASP A 161 9.04 4.88 5.36
N GLY A 162 8.84 6.13 4.95
CA GLY A 162 9.85 7.18 4.90
C GLY A 162 10.39 7.49 6.30
N GLY A 163 9.54 7.41 7.32
CA GLY A 163 9.94 7.45 8.73
C GLY A 163 10.81 6.25 9.11
N ASN A 164 10.46 5.05 8.67
CA ASN A 164 11.25 3.83 8.90
C ASN A 164 12.59 3.85 8.13
N ILE A 165 12.61 4.40 6.92
CA ILE A 165 13.82 4.67 6.12
C ILE A 165 14.71 5.65 6.88
N LEU A 166 14.17 6.78 7.35
CA LEU A 166 14.91 7.77 8.11
C LEU A 166 15.45 7.18 9.43
N LYS A 167 14.63 6.40 10.14
CA LYS A 167 15.04 5.65 11.34
C LYS A 167 16.27 4.78 11.04
N ALA A 168 16.23 4.02 9.96
CA ALA A 168 17.31 3.14 9.55
C ALA A 168 18.59 3.91 9.18
N LEU A 169 18.48 5.04 8.46
CA LEU A 169 19.61 5.88 8.11
C LEU A 169 20.28 6.50 9.34
N VAL A 170 19.50 7.02 10.28
CA VAL A 170 20.03 7.58 11.53
C VAL A 170 20.66 6.49 12.39
N TRP A 171 20.05 5.30 12.45
CA TRP A 171 20.65 4.15 13.12
C TRP A 171 22.00 3.79 12.49
N GLN A 172 22.11 3.73 11.16
CA GLN A 172 23.37 3.45 10.47
C GLN A 172 24.49 4.43 10.83
N VAL A 173 24.17 5.71 11.00
CA VAL A 173 25.15 6.75 11.34
C VAL A 173 25.50 6.76 12.83
N THR A 174 24.52 6.47 13.69
CA THR A 174 24.69 6.62 15.15
C THR A 174 25.01 5.33 15.89
N ASP A 175 24.90 4.18 15.20
CA ASP A 175 24.95 2.83 15.75
C ASP A 175 23.99 2.62 16.93
N ASN A 176 22.90 3.41 16.98
CA ASN A 176 21.91 3.37 18.05
C ASN A 176 20.48 3.42 17.48
N PRO A 177 19.70 2.33 17.58
CA PRO A 177 18.35 2.27 17.01
C PRO A 177 17.37 3.21 17.71
N HIS A 178 17.55 3.48 19.01
CA HIS A 178 16.69 4.41 19.76
C HIS A 178 16.84 5.85 19.27
N LYS A 179 18.06 6.27 18.91
CA LYS A 179 18.28 7.60 18.32
C LYS A 179 17.57 7.74 16.98
N GLY A 180 17.55 6.67 16.18
CA GLY A 180 16.81 6.61 14.92
C GLY A 180 15.30 6.82 15.12
N VAL A 181 14.70 6.12 16.08
CA VAL A 181 13.26 6.26 16.40
C VAL A 181 12.96 7.69 16.86
N LEU A 182 13.73 8.23 17.81
CA LEU A 182 13.51 9.57 18.33
C LEU A 182 13.60 10.65 17.24
N PHE A 183 14.57 10.52 16.34
CA PHE A 183 14.74 11.46 15.24
C PHE A 183 13.57 11.37 14.25
N ALA A 184 13.22 10.16 13.80
CA ALA A 184 12.12 9.96 12.85
C ALA A 184 10.76 10.38 13.43
N SER A 185 10.51 10.13 14.72
CA SER A 185 9.31 10.60 15.41
C SER A 185 9.24 12.13 15.51
N ARG A 186 10.37 12.81 15.77
CA ARG A 186 10.40 14.28 15.83
C ARG A 186 10.17 14.91 14.47
N VAL A 187 10.78 14.37 13.41
CA VAL A 187 10.53 14.86 12.05
C VAL A 187 9.07 14.68 11.66
N GLY A 188 8.46 13.55 12.03
CA GLY A 188 7.03 13.30 11.82
C GLY A 188 6.08 14.26 12.53
N GLN A 189 6.50 15.02 13.56
CA GLN A 189 5.65 16.02 14.22
C GLN A 189 5.50 17.32 13.40
N PHE A 190 6.34 17.53 12.39
CA PHE A 190 6.30 18.73 11.55
C PHE A 190 5.42 18.59 10.30
N PHE A 191 4.98 17.37 10.01
CA PHE A 191 4.08 17.05 8.90
C PHE A 191 2.68 16.77 9.43
#